data_AF-A0A7C3K0G7-F1
#
_entry.id   AF-A0A7C3K0G7-F1
#
_cell.length_a   1.000
_cell.length_b   1.000
_cell.length_c   1.000
_cell.angle_alpha   90.00
_cell.angle_beta   90.00
_cell.angle_gamma   90.00
#
_symmetry.space_group_name_H-M   'P 1'
#
loop_
_entity.id
_entity.type
_entity.pdbx_description
1 polymer ?
#
loop_
_entity_poly.entity_id
_entity_poly.type
_entity_poly.pdbx_seq_one_letter_code
_entity_poly.pdbx_strand_id
1 'polypeptide(L)'
;LHPDGPESSSYFPFPFQIAIPAVMIPHLTAVGLLEAAVTVFVLLLLFKSQHAITHLSKYTALTLMVILLMLLPSSLFAHDFWIEKMGSHFMVVYGHGSQRLEFDSSKLKMLKAFDLEGREMRVVSEKRAGGVLLKTEASPSLFFVAVDDGYWSKTIYGWRNLPKRKATRVVEAIRSYYYSKAILLWGDICQRPLSEAQLEIVPLENPIKMRPGEVLPVRVLYQGTPLSGVEVEAGDHEKVAVTDKEGIARVKLSKAHPVLSVKHKEPIRNDPDADFLATTSTLTFEVTK
;
A
#
# COMPACT_ATOMS: atom_id res chain seq x y z
N LEU A 1 7.83 44.14 -8.76
CA LEU A 1 8.46 44.33 -10.09
C LEU A 1 8.66 42.94 -10.67
N HIS A 2 7.86 42.64 -11.70
CA HIS A 2 7.65 41.40 -12.46
C HIS A 2 8.19 40.03 -11.94
N PRO A 3 7.27 39.08 -11.67
CA PRO A 3 7.54 37.65 -11.62
C PRO A 3 7.25 37.06 -13.00
N ASP A 4 8.27 36.72 -13.79
CA ASP A 4 8.17 35.71 -14.86
C ASP A 4 9.57 35.49 -15.46
N GLY A 5 10.11 34.29 -15.22
CA GLY A 5 11.29 33.73 -15.87
C GLY A 5 11.09 32.20 -15.95
N PRO A 6 11.42 31.56 -17.08
CA PRO A 6 10.98 30.20 -17.38
C PRO A 6 11.73 29.17 -16.53
N GLU A 7 11.04 28.08 -16.20
CA GLU A 7 11.50 26.93 -15.41
C GLU A 7 11.32 27.02 -13.88
N SER A 8 10.08 27.21 -13.42
CA SER A 8 9.71 26.63 -12.12
C SER A 8 9.67 25.11 -12.26
N SER A 9 10.79 24.45 -11.93
CA SER A 9 10.85 22.98 -11.90
C SER A 9 9.76 22.47 -10.93
N SER A 10 8.84 21.65 -11.43
CA SER A 10 7.77 21.04 -10.62
C SER A 10 8.30 19.97 -9.64
N TYR A 11 9.63 19.80 -9.53
CA TYR A 11 10.27 18.72 -8.79
C TYR A 11 11.06 19.19 -7.57
N PHE A 12 11.81 20.30 -7.67
CA PHE A 12 12.54 20.88 -6.56
C PHE A 12 12.53 22.41 -6.66
N PRO A 13 12.06 23.14 -5.63
CA PRO A 13 11.78 24.58 -5.73
C PRO A 13 13.03 25.46 -5.55
N PHE A 14 14.20 24.89 -5.30
CA PHE A 14 15.42 25.64 -5.02
C PHE A 14 16.43 25.55 -6.17
N PRO A 15 17.04 26.67 -6.61
CA PRO A 15 18.08 26.69 -7.62
C PRO A 15 19.36 25.98 -7.13
N PHE A 16 20.23 25.55 -8.06
CA PHE A 16 21.48 24.84 -7.75
C PHE A 16 22.38 25.58 -6.76
N GLN A 17 22.35 26.91 -6.77
CA GLN A 17 23.10 27.77 -5.84
C GLN A 17 22.70 27.54 -4.37
N ILE A 18 21.49 27.07 -4.12
CA ILE A 18 20.98 26.72 -2.78
C ILE A 18 21.09 25.21 -2.53
N ALA A 19 20.73 24.40 -3.53
CA ALA A 19 20.73 22.94 -3.41
C ALA A 19 22.13 22.36 -3.17
N ILE A 20 23.15 22.86 -3.89
CA ILE A 20 24.50 22.32 -3.80
C ILE A 20 25.10 22.55 -2.40
N PRO A 21 25.12 23.77 -1.83
CA PRO A 21 25.60 23.94 -0.46
C PRO A 21 24.76 23.15 0.57
N ALA A 22 23.44 23.13 0.42
CA ALA A 22 22.54 22.42 1.35
C ALA A 22 22.78 20.90 1.38
N VAL A 23 23.18 20.30 0.27
CA VAL A 23 23.56 18.88 0.21
C VAL A 23 25.02 18.67 0.59
N MET A 24 25.94 19.48 0.07
CA MET A 24 27.38 19.26 0.23
C MET A 24 27.88 19.56 1.64
N ILE A 25 27.35 20.57 2.35
CA ILE A 25 27.82 20.93 3.69
C ILE A 25 27.57 19.80 4.69
N PRO A 26 26.36 19.21 4.82
CA PRO A 26 26.16 18.04 5.67
C PRO A 26 27.01 16.83 5.31
N HIS A 27 27.24 16.59 4.01
CA HIS A 27 28.06 15.47 3.53
C HIS A 27 29.56 15.66 3.76
N LEU A 28 30.06 16.89 3.68
CA LEU A 28 31.46 17.22 3.97
C LEU A 28 31.74 17.40 5.47
N THR A 29 30.71 17.41 6.30
CA THR A 29 30.83 17.56 7.76
C THR A 29 30.33 16.31 8.49
N ALA A 30 29.07 16.27 8.89
CA ALA A 30 28.54 15.25 9.79
C ALA A 30 28.39 13.87 9.13
N VAL A 31 27.80 13.80 7.93
CA VAL A 31 27.54 12.52 7.25
C VAL A 31 28.86 11.90 6.77
N GLY A 32 29.75 12.70 6.18
CA GLY A 32 31.08 12.23 5.77
C GLY A 32 31.97 11.81 6.94
N LEU A 33 31.89 12.50 8.10
CA LEU A 33 32.58 12.06 9.32
C LEU A 33 32.05 10.73 9.84
N LEU A 34 30.73 10.54 9.84
CA LEU A 34 30.11 9.29 10.25
C LEU A 34 30.52 8.15 9.30
N GLU A 35 30.49 8.39 8.00
CA GLU A 35 30.91 7.43 6.97
C GLU A 35 32.40 7.07 7.11
N ALA A 36 33.27 8.06 7.34
CA ALA A 36 34.69 7.85 7.62
C ALA A 36 34.91 7.07 8.93
N ALA A 37 34.16 7.37 9.99
CA ALA A 37 34.25 6.67 11.27
C ALA A 37 33.82 5.21 11.16
N VAL A 38 32.74 4.92 10.44
CA VAL A 38 32.30 3.55 10.13
C VAL A 38 33.37 2.84 9.28
N THR A 39 33.94 3.52 8.29
CA THR A 39 35.02 2.98 7.45
C THR A 39 36.24 2.61 8.30
N VAL A 40 36.69 3.51 9.18
CA VAL A 40 37.82 3.27 10.08
C VAL A 40 37.52 2.15 11.09
N PHE A 41 36.31 2.12 11.66
CA PHE A 41 35.89 1.07 12.58
C PHE A 41 35.91 -0.32 11.91
N VAL A 42 35.41 -0.41 10.67
CA VAL A 42 35.47 -1.64 9.87
C VAL A 42 36.92 -2.01 9.57
N LEU A 43 37.77 -1.06 9.16
CA LEU A 43 39.19 -1.31 8.94
C LEU A 43 39.89 -1.81 10.21
N LEU A 44 39.60 -1.24 11.37
CA LEU A 44 40.15 -1.67 12.66
C LEU A 44 39.69 -3.07 13.07
N LEU A 45 38.43 -3.43 12.78
CA LEU A 45 37.94 -4.80 12.97
C LEU A 45 38.66 -5.79 12.05
N LEU A 46 38.89 -5.40 10.79
CA LEU A 46 39.66 -6.21 9.83
C LEU A 46 41.11 -6.39 10.29
N PHE A 47 41.77 -5.34 10.77
CA PHE A 47 43.14 -5.41 11.28
C PHE A 47 43.24 -6.22 12.58
N LYS A 48 42.30 -6.06 13.52
CA LYS A 48 42.27 -6.82 14.78
C LYS A 48 41.93 -8.29 14.57
N SER A 49 41.20 -8.62 13.51
CA SER A 49 40.87 -9.99 13.10
C SER A 49 42.02 -10.72 12.40
N GLN A 50 43.16 -10.05 12.11
CA GLN A 50 44.26 -10.62 11.33
C GLN A 50 45.52 -10.87 12.16
N HIS A 51 45.56 -12.04 12.81
CA HIS A 51 46.80 -12.81 12.90
C HIS A 51 46.78 -14.10 12.05
N ALA A 52 45.71 -14.40 11.30
CA ALA A 52 45.62 -15.69 10.58
C ALA A 52 44.81 -15.72 9.26
N ILE A 53 44.46 -14.58 8.62
CA ILE A 53 43.67 -14.63 7.36
C ILE A 53 44.35 -13.80 6.26
N THR A 54 45.46 -14.32 5.74
CA THR A 54 46.03 -13.94 4.44
C THR A 54 45.34 -14.75 3.35
N HIS A 55 44.17 -14.33 2.85
CA HIS A 55 43.68 -14.66 1.48
C HIS A 55 42.32 -14.02 1.09
N LEU A 56 41.87 -12.94 1.74
CA LEU A 56 40.68 -12.23 1.26
C LEU A 56 41.07 -11.34 0.06
N SER A 57 40.85 -11.83 -1.16
CA SER A 57 41.16 -11.12 -2.41
C SER A 57 40.42 -9.77 -2.49
N LYS A 58 40.94 -8.81 -3.26
CA LYS A 58 40.27 -7.52 -3.53
C LYS A 58 38.83 -7.70 -4.05
N TYR A 59 38.56 -8.83 -4.71
CA TYR A 59 37.24 -9.22 -5.20
C TYR A 59 36.26 -9.50 -4.06
N THR A 60 36.67 -10.18 -3.00
CA THR A 60 35.80 -10.50 -1.85
C THR A 60 35.31 -9.25 -1.09
N ALA A 61 36.13 -8.21 -0.96
CA ALA A 61 35.71 -6.93 -0.36
C ALA A 61 34.73 -6.17 -1.27
N LEU A 62 34.96 -6.18 -2.59
CA LEU A 62 34.04 -5.61 -3.57
C LEU A 62 32.69 -6.36 -3.57
N THR A 63 32.71 -7.69 -3.50
CA THR A 63 31.50 -8.50 -3.40
C THR A 63 30.72 -8.17 -2.13
N LEU A 64 31.39 -8.06 -0.98
CA LEU A 64 30.75 -7.69 0.29
C LEU A 64 30.15 -6.27 0.26
N MET A 65 30.82 -5.31 -0.38
CA MET A 65 30.30 -3.96 -0.57
C MET A 65 29.06 -3.94 -1.47
N VAL A 66 29.08 -4.69 -2.59
CA VAL A 66 27.92 -4.86 -3.47
C VAL A 66 26.76 -5.55 -2.73
N ILE A 67 27.04 -6.57 -1.93
CA ILE A 67 26.03 -7.25 -1.09
C ILE A 67 25.43 -6.27 -0.07
N LEU A 68 26.25 -5.42 0.58
CA LEU A 68 25.79 -4.44 1.55
C LEU A 68 24.93 -3.32 0.92
N LEU A 69 25.28 -2.87 -0.29
CA LEU A 69 24.47 -1.94 -1.09
C LEU A 69 23.16 -2.56 -1.60
N MET A 70 23.13 -3.89 -1.79
CA MET A 70 21.89 -4.62 -2.11
C MET A 70 21.02 -4.93 -0.89
N LEU A 71 21.53 -4.74 0.33
CA LEU A 71 20.80 -4.92 1.58
C LEU A 71 20.07 -3.65 2.07
N LEU A 72 20.13 -2.55 1.32
CA LEU A 72 19.31 -1.37 1.63
C LEU A 72 17.82 -1.73 1.45
N PRO A 73 17.00 -1.71 2.51
CA PRO A 73 15.58 -1.94 2.37
C PRO A 73 15.00 -0.78 1.57
N SER A 74 14.65 -1.03 0.30
CA SER A 74 13.77 -0.13 -0.42
C SER A 74 12.39 -0.27 0.20
N SER A 75 12.02 0.67 1.07
CA SER A 75 10.66 0.83 1.56
C SER A 75 9.73 1.11 0.38
N LEU A 76 9.26 0.06 -0.26
CA LEU A 76 8.20 0.05 -1.27
C LEU A 76 6.88 -0.12 -0.53
N PHE A 77 6.50 0.85 0.30
CA PHE A 77 5.18 0.81 0.93
C PHE A 77 4.14 1.22 -0.11
N ALA A 78 3.33 0.25 -0.52
CA ALA A 78 2.17 0.48 -1.36
C ALA A 78 1.01 0.88 -0.46
N HIS A 79 0.55 2.13 -0.57
CA HIS A 79 -0.61 2.59 0.18
C HIS A 79 -1.89 1.90 -0.29
N ASP A 80 -2.77 1.64 0.67
CA ASP A 80 -4.09 1.07 0.44
C ASP A 80 -5.20 2.06 0.77
N PHE A 81 -6.37 1.84 0.18
CA PHE A 81 -7.62 2.42 0.63
C PHE A 81 -8.33 1.43 1.53
N TRP A 82 -8.82 1.87 2.68
CA TRP A 82 -9.71 1.08 3.53
C TRP A 82 -10.70 1.98 4.24
N ILE A 83 -11.66 1.33 4.91
CA ILE A 83 -12.69 2.01 5.68
C ILE A 83 -12.36 1.76 7.15
N GLU A 84 -12.15 2.84 7.89
CA GLU A 84 -11.81 2.81 9.31
C GLU A 84 -13.00 3.27 10.15
N LYS A 85 -13.19 2.63 11.31
CA LYS A 85 -14.17 3.07 12.31
C LYS A 85 -13.54 4.13 13.20
N MET A 86 -14.20 5.29 13.30
CA MET A 86 -13.81 6.41 14.16
C MET A 86 -14.93 6.71 15.14
N GLY A 87 -14.93 6.00 16.28
CA GLY A 87 -16.02 6.05 17.24
C GLY A 87 -17.32 5.48 16.66
N SER A 88 -18.33 6.32 16.49
CA SER A 88 -19.62 5.97 15.86
C SER A 88 -19.66 6.23 14.35
N HIS A 89 -18.58 6.74 13.76
CA HIS A 89 -18.52 7.09 12.35
C HIS A 89 -17.56 6.18 11.58
N PHE A 90 -17.67 6.20 10.25
CA PHE A 90 -16.79 5.45 9.36
C PHE A 90 -16.16 6.40 8.35
N MET A 91 -14.89 6.17 8.03
CA MET A 91 -14.15 7.03 7.13
C MET A 91 -13.37 6.20 6.12
N VAL A 92 -13.44 6.59 4.84
CA VAL A 92 -12.51 6.09 3.82
C VAL A 92 -11.19 6.81 4.00
N VAL A 93 -10.13 6.04 4.21
CA VAL A 93 -8.78 6.53 4.45
C VAL A 93 -7.81 5.95 3.42
N TYR A 94 -6.70 6.66 3.20
CA TYR A 94 -5.62 6.26 2.31
C TYR A 94 -4.31 6.28 3.10
N GLY A 95 -3.51 5.22 3.03
CA GLY A 95 -2.36 5.09 3.91
C GLY A 95 -1.81 3.66 4.03
N HIS A 96 -1.08 3.41 5.11
CA HIS A 96 -0.70 2.09 5.58
C HIS A 96 -0.39 2.17 7.09
N GLY A 97 -0.55 1.08 7.83
CA GLY A 97 -0.31 1.07 9.28
C GLY A 97 -1.03 2.23 10.01
N SER A 98 -0.28 3.06 10.73
CA SER A 98 -0.78 4.28 11.39
C SER A 98 -0.73 5.54 10.53
N GLN A 99 -0.11 5.49 9.35
CA GLN A 99 -0.01 6.64 8.45
C GLN A 99 -1.36 6.90 7.75
N ARG A 100 -1.76 8.16 7.68
CA ARG A 100 -2.91 8.64 6.91
C ARG A 100 -2.43 9.76 5.99
N LEU A 101 -2.70 9.63 4.70
CA LEU A 101 -2.34 10.59 3.67
C LEU A 101 -3.59 11.23 3.08
N GLU A 102 -3.45 12.48 2.66
CA GLU A 102 -4.50 13.17 1.91
C GLU A 102 -4.65 12.56 0.51
N PHE A 103 -5.90 12.48 0.04
CA PHE A 103 -6.22 12.06 -1.32
C PHE A 103 -7.34 12.91 -1.90
N ASP A 104 -7.42 12.96 -3.24
CA ASP A 104 -8.55 13.61 -3.91
C ASP A 104 -9.80 12.74 -3.79
N SER A 105 -10.84 13.24 -3.12
CA SER A 105 -12.12 12.55 -2.95
C SER A 105 -12.82 12.27 -4.28
N SER A 106 -12.46 12.96 -5.37
CA SER A 106 -12.99 12.69 -6.72
C SER A 106 -12.59 11.29 -7.23
N LYS A 107 -11.57 10.65 -6.64
CA LYS A 107 -11.15 9.28 -6.91
C LYS A 107 -12.16 8.24 -6.44
N LEU A 108 -13.01 8.58 -5.47
CA LEU A 108 -14.11 7.72 -5.03
C LEU A 108 -15.19 7.71 -6.10
N LYS A 109 -15.34 6.59 -6.81
CA LYS A 109 -16.31 6.45 -7.91
C LYS A 109 -17.61 5.84 -7.46
N MET A 110 -17.58 5.09 -6.35
CA MET A 110 -18.78 4.46 -5.81
C MET A 110 -18.68 4.30 -4.31
N LEU A 111 -19.78 4.59 -3.63
CA LEU A 111 -19.98 4.42 -2.20
C LEU A 111 -21.32 3.72 -2.00
N LYS A 112 -21.30 2.53 -1.41
CA LYS A 112 -22.50 1.76 -1.08
C LYS A 112 -22.48 1.39 0.39
N ALA A 113 -23.68 1.30 0.96
CA ALA A 113 -23.91 0.69 2.26
C ALA A 113 -25.09 -0.27 2.13
N PHE A 114 -25.11 -1.31 2.94
CA PHE A 114 -26.17 -2.32 2.91
C PHE A 114 -26.67 -2.59 4.32
N ASP A 115 -27.97 -2.84 4.48
CA ASP A 115 -28.54 -3.28 5.76
C ASP A 115 -28.33 -4.78 6.01
N LEU A 116 -28.90 -5.32 7.09
CA LEU A 116 -28.75 -6.74 7.46
C LEU A 116 -29.36 -7.69 6.42
N GLU A 117 -30.43 -7.26 5.74
CA GLU A 117 -31.11 -8.00 4.69
C GLU A 117 -30.42 -7.84 3.32
N GLY A 118 -29.36 -7.03 3.24
CA GLY A 118 -28.60 -6.78 2.03
C GLY A 118 -29.23 -5.77 1.08
N ARG A 119 -30.20 -4.96 1.55
CA ARG A 119 -30.76 -3.86 0.77
C ARG A 119 -29.83 -2.66 0.83
N GLU A 120 -29.67 -1.98 -0.30
CA GLU A 120 -28.81 -0.81 -0.39
C GLU A 120 -29.40 0.35 0.42
N MET A 121 -28.53 1.00 1.20
CA MET A 121 -28.85 2.16 2.04
C MET A 121 -28.27 3.43 1.42
N ARG A 122 -28.94 4.55 1.64
CA ARG A 122 -28.41 5.86 1.23
C ARG A 122 -27.15 6.19 2.04
N VAL A 123 -26.08 6.55 1.32
CA VAL A 123 -24.83 7.04 1.91
C VAL A 123 -24.67 8.52 1.59
N VAL A 124 -24.35 9.31 2.62
CA VAL A 124 -23.91 10.70 2.48
C VAL A 124 -22.43 10.76 2.83
N SER A 125 -21.62 11.26 1.90
CA SER A 125 -20.18 11.43 2.10
C SER A 125 -19.83 12.87 2.43
N GLU A 126 -18.89 13.08 3.34
CA GLU A 126 -18.40 14.41 3.71
C GLU A 126 -16.87 14.41 3.80
N LYS A 127 -16.20 15.28 3.04
CA LYS A 127 -14.75 15.41 3.11
C LYS A 127 -14.34 15.98 4.48
N ARG A 128 -13.35 15.33 5.10
CA ARG A 128 -12.72 15.75 6.36
C ARG A 128 -11.20 15.68 6.22
N ALA A 129 -10.47 16.27 7.16
CA ALA A 129 -9.03 16.08 7.23
C ALA A 129 -8.74 14.59 7.44
N GLY A 130 -7.82 14.03 6.64
CA GLY A 130 -7.42 12.62 6.73
C GLY A 130 -8.34 11.61 6.03
N GLY A 131 -9.45 12.04 5.40
CA GLY A 131 -10.28 11.11 4.62
C GLY A 131 -11.70 11.60 4.29
N VAL A 132 -12.56 10.64 3.91
CA VAL A 132 -13.97 10.92 3.54
C VAL A 132 -14.90 10.20 4.50
N LEU A 133 -15.63 10.97 5.29
CA LEU A 133 -16.59 10.48 6.28
C LEU A 133 -17.83 9.90 5.57
N LEU A 134 -18.28 8.73 6.00
CA LEU A 134 -19.47 8.04 5.50
C LEU A 134 -20.58 8.11 6.56
N LYS A 135 -21.76 8.58 6.15
CA LYS A 135 -22.96 8.69 6.99
C LYS A 135 -24.10 7.92 6.37
N THR A 136 -24.82 7.19 7.21
CA THR A 136 -26.04 6.43 6.87
C THR A 136 -27.12 6.75 7.91
N GLU A 137 -28.39 6.50 7.57
CA GLU A 137 -29.54 6.78 8.46
C GLU A 137 -29.61 5.80 9.65
N ALA A 138 -29.03 4.60 9.49
CA ALA A 138 -28.87 3.58 10.52
C ALA A 138 -27.54 2.84 10.34
N SER A 139 -27.15 2.00 11.30
CA SER A 139 -25.93 1.18 11.21
C SER A 139 -26.04 0.15 10.08
N PRO A 140 -25.17 0.22 9.04
CA PRO A 140 -25.18 -0.76 7.98
C PRO A 140 -24.49 -2.06 8.41
N SER A 141 -24.75 -3.15 7.69
CA SER A 141 -23.99 -4.40 7.79
C SER A 141 -22.64 -4.30 7.09
N LEU A 142 -22.63 -3.73 5.89
CA LEU A 142 -21.46 -3.64 5.01
C LEU A 142 -21.37 -2.26 4.39
N PHE A 143 -20.18 -1.66 4.40
CA PHE A 143 -19.82 -0.59 3.47
C PHE A 143 -19.00 -1.17 2.31
N PHE A 144 -19.15 -0.58 1.13
CA PHE A 144 -18.35 -0.87 -0.04
C PHE A 144 -17.93 0.43 -0.74
N VAL A 145 -16.65 0.52 -1.11
CA VAL A 145 -16.07 1.65 -1.82
C VAL A 145 -15.27 1.16 -3.02
N ALA A 146 -15.50 1.77 -4.18
CA ALA A 146 -14.65 1.61 -5.36
C ALA A 146 -13.90 2.92 -5.65
N VAL A 147 -12.57 2.81 -5.78
CA VAL A 147 -11.67 3.93 -6.04
C VAL A 147 -11.00 3.73 -7.39
N ASP A 148 -11.03 4.79 -8.19
CA ASP A 148 -10.22 4.93 -9.38
C ASP A 148 -9.02 5.81 -9.01
N ASP A 149 -7.86 5.19 -8.82
CA ASP A 149 -6.63 5.88 -8.40
C ASP A 149 -5.77 6.36 -9.60
N GLY A 150 -6.32 6.26 -10.81
CA GLY A 150 -5.73 6.77 -12.03
C GLY A 150 -4.55 5.93 -12.53
N TYR A 151 -3.60 6.64 -13.14
CA TYR A 151 -2.38 6.06 -13.70
C TYR A 151 -1.17 6.35 -12.82
N TRP A 152 -0.29 5.37 -12.70
CA TRP A 152 0.97 5.52 -12.01
C TRP A 152 2.12 5.01 -12.87
N SER A 153 3.19 5.81 -12.93
CA SER A 153 4.41 5.45 -13.64
C SER A 153 5.56 5.32 -12.64
N LYS A 154 6.14 4.13 -12.57
CA LYS A 154 7.41 3.88 -11.88
C LYS A 154 8.54 4.36 -12.78
N THR A 155 9.21 5.42 -12.36
CA THR A 155 10.39 5.95 -13.05
C THR A 155 11.65 5.51 -12.32
N ILE A 156 12.82 5.78 -12.91
CA ILE A 156 14.10 5.61 -12.18
C ILE A 156 14.23 6.51 -10.94
N TYR A 157 13.32 7.46 -10.74
CA TYR A 157 13.24 8.36 -9.59
C TYR A 157 12.11 8.00 -8.61
N GLY A 158 11.45 6.85 -8.81
CA GLY A 158 10.31 6.39 -8.02
C GLY A 158 8.96 6.59 -8.72
N TRP A 159 7.90 6.33 -7.97
CA TRP A 159 6.51 6.38 -8.43
C TRP A 159 6.02 7.82 -8.61
N ARG A 160 5.24 8.04 -9.68
CA ARG A 160 4.55 9.29 -9.99
C ARG A 160 3.12 8.98 -10.43
N ASN A 161 2.12 9.70 -9.91
CA ASN A 161 0.72 9.57 -10.34
C ASN A 161 0.52 10.31 -11.67
N LEU A 162 1.16 9.78 -12.72
CA LEU A 162 1.13 10.28 -14.09
C LEU A 162 0.94 9.10 -15.05
N PRO A 163 0.19 9.31 -16.16
CA PRO A 163 0.12 8.33 -17.23
C PRO A 163 1.48 8.16 -17.92
N LYS A 164 1.74 6.96 -18.45
CA LYS A 164 3.04 6.56 -19.02
C LYS A 164 3.60 7.59 -20.00
N ARG A 165 2.77 8.10 -20.93
CA ARG A 165 3.23 9.05 -21.97
C ARG A 165 3.56 10.45 -21.44
N LYS A 166 3.15 10.78 -20.21
CA LYS A 166 3.47 12.06 -19.55
C LYS A 166 4.62 11.93 -18.54
N ALA A 167 5.11 10.72 -18.29
CA ALA A 167 6.24 10.47 -17.41
C ALA A 167 7.53 10.24 -18.23
N THR A 168 8.68 10.59 -17.65
CA THR A 168 10.00 10.38 -18.27
C THR A 168 10.74 9.23 -17.60
N ARG A 169 11.57 8.50 -18.36
CA ARG A 169 12.39 7.38 -17.85
C ARG A 169 11.56 6.34 -17.09
N VAL A 170 10.41 5.97 -17.67
CA VAL A 170 9.47 4.98 -17.12
C VAL A 170 10.05 3.57 -17.25
N VAL A 171 10.01 2.82 -16.15
CA VAL A 171 10.37 1.40 -16.07
C VAL A 171 9.12 0.52 -16.14
N GLU A 172 8.03 0.96 -15.52
CA GLU A 172 6.75 0.27 -15.48
C GLU A 172 5.63 1.31 -15.31
N ALA A 173 4.48 1.12 -15.95
CA ALA A 173 3.28 1.92 -15.70
C ALA A 173 2.07 1.04 -15.38
N ILE A 174 1.20 1.52 -14.49
CA ILE A 174 0.00 0.80 -14.04
C ILE A 174 -1.25 1.68 -14.12
N ARG A 175 -2.39 1.04 -14.38
CA ARG A 175 -3.73 1.56 -14.11
C ARG A 175 -4.20 1.00 -12.78
N SER A 176 -4.48 1.87 -11.80
CA SER A 176 -4.72 1.45 -10.42
C SER A 176 -6.20 1.59 -10.00
N TYR A 177 -6.77 0.52 -9.43
CA TYR A 177 -8.12 0.52 -8.84
C TYR A 177 -8.12 -0.14 -7.46
N TYR A 178 -8.97 0.36 -6.57
CA TYR A 178 -9.15 -0.20 -5.23
C TYR A 178 -10.61 -0.53 -4.92
N TYR A 179 -10.81 -1.62 -4.17
CA TYR A 179 -12.12 -2.09 -3.72
C TYR A 179 -12.10 -2.39 -2.22
N SER A 180 -12.73 -1.54 -1.42
CA SER A 180 -12.70 -1.65 0.04
C SER A 180 -14.04 -2.06 0.60
N LYS A 181 -14.05 -3.06 1.47
CA LYS A 181 -15.21 -3.51 2.24
C LYS A 181 -15.00 -3.27 3.72
N ALA A 182 -16.05 -2.90 4.45
CA ALA A 182 -16.05 -2.84 5.91
C ALA A 182 -17.27 -3.56 6.45
N ILE A 183 -17.06 -4.59 7.27
CA ILE A 183 -18.13 -5.35 7.91
C ILE A 183 -18.33 -4.84 9.33
N LEU A 184 -19.52 -4.31 9.59
CA LEU A 184 -19.92 -3.71 10.86
C LEU A 184 -20.91 -4.60 11.60
N LEU A 185 -21.87 -5.15 10.85
CA LEU A 185 -22.81 -6.16 11.31
C LEU A 185 -22.79 -7.32 10.31
N TRP A 186 -23.15 -8.50 10.77
CA TRP A 186 -23.15 -9.69 9.91
C TRP A 186 -24.52 -9.87 9.24
N GLY A 187 -24.66 -9.31 8.04
CA GLY A 187 -25.82 -9.49 7.16
C GLY A 187 -25.53 -10.42 5.98
N ASP A 188 -26.57 -10.76 5.23
CA ASP A 188 -26.51 -11.70 4.10
C ASP A 188 -25.51 -11.29 3.01
N ILE A 189 -25.37 -9.98 2.78
CA ILE A 189 -24.49 -9.41 1.76
C ILE A 189 -23.00 -9.63 2.06
N CYS A 190 -22.62 -9.84 3.32
CA CYS A 190 -21.22 -9.98 3.74
C CYS A 190 -20.54 -11.23 3.17
N GLN A 191 -21.31 -12.25 2.80
CA GLN A 191 -20.83 -13.50 2.21
C GLN A 191 -21.04 -13.58 0.69
N ARG A 192 -21.58 -12.52 0.08
CA ARG A 192 -21.90 -12.50 -1.35
C ARG A 192 -20.89 -11.63 -2.10
N PRO A 193 -20.41 -12.10 -3.27
CA PRO A 193 -19.66 -11.26 -4.18
C PRO A 193 -20.47 -10.04 -4.59
N LEU A 194 -19.82 -8.87 -4.68
CA LEU A 194 -20.42 -7.67 -5.27
C LEU A 194 -20.01 -7.60 -6.73
N SER A 195 -20.98 -7.46 -7.63
CA SER A 195 -20.78 -7.41 -9.08
C SER A 195 -19.83 -6.31 -9.55
N GLU A 196 -19.71 -5.25 -8.76
CA GLU A 196 -18.93 -4.07 -9.08
C GLU A 196 -17.47 -4.16 -8.61
N ALA A 197 -17.13 -5.16 -7.79
CA ALA A 197 -15.77 -5.39 -7.33
C ALA A 197 -15.04 -6.31 -8.32
N GLN A 198 -14.02 -5.79 -9.02
CA GLN A 198 -13.18 -6.63 -9.86
C GLN A 198 -12.29 -7.55 -9.03
N LEU A 199 -11.82 -7.08 -7.87
CA LEU A 199 -11.10 -7.90 -6.90
C LEU A 199 -11.81 -7.78 -5.55
N GLU A 200 -11.99 -8.89 -4.87
CA GLU A 200 -12.77 -8.95 -3.64
C GLU A 200 -12.25 -10.01 -2.67
N ILE A 201 -12.28 -9.69 -1.37
CA ILE A 201 -12.15 -10.65 -0.26
C ILE A 201 -13.55 -10.91 0.34
N VAL A 202 -14.03 -12.15 0.28
CA VAL A 202 -15.28 -12.63 0.89
C VAL A 202 -14.96 -13.46 2.13
N PRO A 203 -15.35 -13.06 3.34
CA PRO A 203 -15.27 -13.94 4.50
C PRO A 203 -16.27 -15.09 4.39
N LEU A 204 -15.84 -16.31 4.70
CA LEU A 204 -16.70 -17.51 4.68
C LEU A 204 -17.34 -17.80 6.04
N GLU A 205 -16.91 -17.10 7.09
CA GLU A 205 -17.46 -17.15 8.45
C GLU A 205 -17.58 -15.73 9.01
N ASN A 206 -18.38 -15.56 10.06
CA ASN A 206 -18.64 -14.25 10.67
C ASN A 206 -17.43 -13.77 11.48
N PRO A 207 -16.63 -12.80 10.99
CA PRO A 207 -15.40 -12.41 11.68
C PRO A 207 -15.65 -11.63 12.97
N ILE A 208 -16.81 -10.99 13.12
CA ILE A 208 -17.16 -10.18 14.32
C ILE A 208 -17.40 -11.07 15.54
N LYS A 209 -17.82 -12.33 15.35
CA LYS A 209 -18.06 -13.28 16.44
C LYS A 209 -16.81 -14.06 16.86
N MET A 210 -15.73 -13.95 16.09
CA MET A 210 -14.50 -14.69 16.32
C MET A 210 -13.60 -14.04 17.36
N ARG A 211 -12.63 -14.81 17.85
CA ARG A 211 -11.61 -14.40 18.83
C ARG A 211 -10.23 -14.37 18.18
N PRO A 212 -9.29 -13.60 18.75
CA PRO A 212 -7.89 -13.65 18.35
C PRO A 212 -7.35 -15.09 18.45
N GLY A 213 -6.56 -15.48 17.46
CA GLY A 213 -6.00 -16.83 17.34
C GLY A 213 -6.89 -17.82 16.59
N GLU A 214 -8.19 -17.54 16.41
CA GLU A 214 -9.06 -18.33 15.52
C GLU A 214 -8.70 -18.09 14.05
N VAL A 215 -9.08 -19.02 13.19
CA VAL A 215 -8.73 -18.99 11.76
C VAL A 215 -9.97 -18.59 10.96
N LEU A 216 -9.94 -17.40 10.37
CA LEU A 216 -10.97 -16.92 9.45
C LEU A 216 -10.67 -17.44 8.04
N PRO A 217 -11.51 -18.32 7.47
CA PRO A 217 -11.45 -18.62 6.05
C PRO A 217 -12.00 -17.44 5.24
N VAL A 218 -11.22 -16.96 4.28
CA VAL A 218 -11.63 -15.94 3.30
C VAL A 218 -11.45 -16.47 1.90
N ARG A 219 -12.37 -16.15 0.98
CA ARG A 219 -12.23 -16.42 -0.45
C ARG A 219 -11.87 -15.14 -1.19
N VAL A 220 -10.84 -15.20 -2.01
CA VAL A 220 -10.45 -14.10 -2.90
C VAL A 220 -11.01 -14.38 -4.29
N LEU A 221 -11.71 -13.41 -4.83
CA LEU A 221 -12.32 -13.48 -6.15
C LEU A 221 -11.75 -12.37 -7.04
N TYR A 222 -11.40 -12.73 -8.28
CA TYR A 222 -11.13 -11.78 -9.34
C TYR A 222 -12.15 -11.97 -10.45
N GLN A 223 -12.89 -10.91 -10.76
CA GLN A 223 -14.00 -10.89 -11.72
C GLN A 223 -15.00 -12.03 -11.46
N GLY A 224 -15.34 -12.24 -10.18
CA GLY A 224 -16.25 -13.29 -9.74
C GLY A 224 -15.67 -14.71 -9.71
N THR A 225 -14.42 -14.91 -10.15
CA THR A 225 -13.76 -16.23 -10.21
C THR A 225 -12.76 -16.39 -9.06
N PRO A 226 -12.66 -17.56 -8.40
CA PRO A 226 -11.64 -17.81 -7.40
C PRO A 226 -10.22 -17.54 -7.90
N LEU A 227 -9.46 -16.76 -7.11
CA LEU A 227 -8.09 -16.37 -7.45
C LEU A 227 -7.09 -17.08 -6.53
N SER A 228 -6.35 -18.05 -7.08
CA SER A 228 -5.36 -18.87 -6.37
C SER A 228 -3.97 -18.26 -6.32
N GLY A 229 -3.16 -18.63 -5.31
CA GLY A 229 -1.75 -18.23 -5.23
C GLY A 229 -1.52 -16.76 -4.86
N VAL A 230 -2.54 -16.07 -4.34
CA VAL A 230 -2.46 -14.67 -3.95
C VAL A 230 -2.14 -14.54 -2.47
N GLU A 231 -1.23 -13.64 -2.15
CA GLU A 231 -0.88 -13.30 -0.78
C GLU A 231 -1.99 -12.46 -0.15
N VAL A 232 -2.46 -12.89 1.01
CA VAL A 232 -3.31 -12.07 1.87
C VAL A 232 -2.39 -11.41 2.88
N GLU A 233 -2.40 -10.09 2.87
CA GLU A 233 -1.63 -9.22 3.76
C GLU A 233 -2.52 -8.71 4.90
N ALA A 234 -1.92 -8.40 6.04
CA ALA A 234 -2.59 -7.74 7.15
C ALA A 234 -1.63 -6.77 7.86
N GLY A 235 -2.17 -5.81 8.63
CA GLY A 235 -1.35 -4.83 9.35
C GLY A 235 -0.57 -3.92 8.41
N ASP A 236 0.76 -3.87 8.56
CA ASP A 236 1.67 -3.10 7.71
C ASP A 236 2.26 -3.99 6.60
N HIS A 237 1.37 -4.59 5.79
CA HIS A 237 1.70 -5.50 4.68
C HIS A 237 2.39 -6.82 5.09
N GLU A 238 2.11 -7.32 6.29
CA GLU A 238 2.58 -8.65 6.68
C GLU A 238 1.78 -9.73 5.95
N LYS A 239 2.46 -10.63 5.25
CA LYS A 239 1.84 -11.81 4.64
C LYS A 239 1.33 -12.76 5.71
N VAL A 240 0.01 -12.94 5.79
CA VAL A 240 -0.65 -13.81 6.78
C VAL A 240 -1.17 -15.12 6.21
N ALA A 241 -1.44 -15.18 4.90
CA ALA A 241 -1.89 -16.40 4.22
C ALA A 241 -1.64 -16.33 2.70
N VAL A 242 -1.84 -17.47 2.02
CA VAL A 242 -1.88 -17.56 0.56
C VAL A 242 -3.12 -18.33 0.16
N THR A 243 -3.79 -17.92 -0.92
CA THR A 243 -4.98 -18.63 -1.41
C THR A 243 -4.64 -19.97 -2.06
N ASP A 244 -5.46 -21.00 -1.78
CA ASP A 244 -5.41 -22.31 -2.42
C ASP A 244 -6.05 -22.29 -3.82
N LYS A 245 -6.24 -23.47 -4.44
CA LYS A 245 -6.79 -23.61 -5.80
C LYS A 245 -8.24 -23.15 -5.89
N GLU A 246 -8.95 -23.17 -4.78
CA GLU A 246 -10.33 -22.74 -4.61
C GLU A 246 -10.42 -21.25 -4.25
N GLY A 247 -9.28 -20.54 -4.28
CA GLY A 247 -9.18 -19.13 -3.94
C GLY A 247 -9.34 -18.85 -2.45
N ILE A 248 -9.20 -19.86 -1.58
CA ILE A 248 -9.43 -19.75 -0.14
C ILE A 248 -8.11 -19.56 0.58
N ALA A 249 -8.02 -18.53 1.43
CA ALA A 249 -6.94 -18.31 2.37
C ALA A 249 -7.45 -18.51 3.81
N ARG A 250 -6.62 -19.09 4.66
CA ARG A 250 -6.93 -19.35 6.08
C ARG A 250 -6.13 -18.39 6.96
N VAL A 251 -6.77 -17.29 7.36
CA VAL A 251 -6.11 -16.19 8.08
C VAL A 251 -6.25 -16.37 9.57
N LYS A 252 -5.13 -16.47 10.29
CA LYS A 252 -5.15 -16.48 11.76
C LYS A 252 -5.38 -15.06 12.28
N LEU A 253 -6.48 -14.85 13.01
CA LEU A 253 -6.90 -13.53 13.47
C LEU A 253 -6.01 -12.99 14.59
N SER A 254 -5.82 -11.68 14.58
CA SER A 254 -5.06 -10.91 15.56
C SER A 254 -5.80 -9.60 15.87
N LYS A 255 -5.71 -9.11 17.11
CA LYS A 255 -6.25 -7.78 17.47
C LYS A 255 -5.48 -6.64 16.79
N ALA A 256 -4.26 -6.89 16.33
CA ALA A 256 -3.41 -5.88 15.68
C ALA A 256 -3.81 -5.62 14.22
N HIS A 257 -4.63 -6.48 13.61
CA HIS A 257 -4.84 -6.50 12.16
C HIS A 257 -6.32 -6.41 11.77
N PRO A 258 -6.95 -5.22 11.84
CA PRO A 258 -8.36 -5.05 11.49
C PRO A 258 -8.62 -5.05 9.98
N VAL A 259 -7.57 -4.98 9.16
CA VAL A 259 -7.64 -4.89 7.69
C VAL A 259 -6.87 -6.04 7.08
N LEU A 260 -7.53 -6.76 6.16
CA LEU A 260 -6.90 -7.67 5.22
C LEU A 260 -6.76 -6.97 3.87
N SER A 261 -5.67 -7.21 3.15
CA SER A 261 -5.40 -6.66 1.83
C SER A 261 -4.96 -7.75 0.86
N VAL A 262 -5.40 -7.67 -0.39
CA VAL A 262 -4.96 -8.52 -1.49
C VAL A 262 -4.69 -7.67 -2.71
N LYS A 263 -3.65 -8.03 -3.45
CA LYS A 263 -3.21 -7.31 -4.66
C LYS A 263 -3.17 -8.27 -5.84
N HIS A 264 -3.68 -7.82 -6.97
CA HIS A 264 -3.62 -8.55 -8.24
C HIS A 264 -3.15 -7.61 -9.35
N LYS A 265 -2.18 -8.07 -10.14
CA LYS A 265 -1.60 -7.31 -11.25
C LYS A 265 -1.56 -8.16 -12.51
N GLU A 266 -2.12 -7.65 -13.59
CA GLU A 266 -2.13 -8.33 -14.89
C GLU A 266 -1.70 -7.39 -16.03
N PRO A 267 -1.03 -7.89 -17.08
CA PRO A 267 -0.64 -7.06 -18.21
C PRO A 267 -1.85 -6.62 -19.03
N ILE A 268 -1.84 -5.38 -19.51
CA ILE A 268 -2.86 -4.85 -20.43
C ILE A 268 -2.21 -4.43 -21.75
N ARG A 269 -2.93 -4.58 -22.87
CA ARG A 269 -2.39 -4.33 -24.23
C ARG A 269 -3.00 -3.13 -24.94
N ASN A 270 -4.17 -2.67 -24.51
CA ASN A 270 -4.96 -1.66 -25.23
C ASN A 270 -5.01 -0.32 -24.50
N ASP A 271 -3.97 -0.02 -23.71
CA ASP A 271 -3.86 1.22 -22.97
C ASP A 271 -2.46 1.82 -23.21
N PRO A 272 -2.34 2.96 -23.92
CA PRO A 272 -1.03 3.57 -24.17
C PRO A 272 -0.41 4.20 -22.93
N ASP A 273 -1.17 4.34 -21.83
CA ASP A 273 -0.78 5.02 -20.62
C ASP A 273 -0.48 4.08 -19.44
N ALA A 274 -0.64 2.76 -19.62
CA ALA A 274 -0.31 1.74 -18.63
C ALA A 274 0.11 0.40 -19.26
N ASP A 275 1.04 -0.30 -18.60
CA ASP A 275 1.49 -1.65 -18.99
C ASP A 275 0.71 -2.75 -18.26
N PHE A 276 0.22 -2.44 -17.05
CA PHE A 276 -0.52 -3.37 -16.21
C PHE A 276 -1.79 -2.75 -15.63
N LEU A 277 -2.80 -3.58 -15.40
CA LEU A 277 -3.89 -3.29 -14.49
C LEU A 277 -3.46 -3.77 -13.09
N ALA A 278 -3.48 -2.87 -12.11
CA ALA A 278 -3.25 -3.17 -10.71
C ALA A 278 -4.55 -2.95 -9.94
N THR A 279 -5.04 -4.03 -9.34
CA THR A 279 -6.25 -4.01 -8.50
C THR A 279 -5.88 -4.41 -7.08
N THR A 280 -6.34 -3.65 -6.11
CA THR A 280 -6.18 -3.95 -4.69
C THR A 280 -7.55 -4.05 -4.04
N SER A 281 -7.74 -5.02 -3.15
CA SER A 281 -8.96 -5.12 -2.35
C SER A 281 -8.63 -5.19 -0.88
N THR A 282 -9.40 -4.47 -0.07
CA THR A 282 -9.29 -4.50 1.39
C THR A 282 -10.58 -4.92 2.05
N LEU A 283 -10.47 -5.63 3.17
CA LEU A 283 -11.58 -6.03 4.02
C LEU A 283 -11.29 -5.63 5.46
N THR A 284 -12.09 -4.71 6.00
CA THR A 284 -12.05 -4.27 7.39
C THR A 284 -13.12 -4.98 8.23
N PHE A 285 -12.76 -5.43 9.43
CA PHE A 285 -13.69 -5.86 10.48
C PHE A 285 -13.06 -5.73 11.87
N GLU A 286 -13.88 -5.66 12.92
CA GLU A 286 -13.40 -5.62 14.31
C GLU A 286 -13.48 -7.00 14.98
N VAL A 287 -12.37 -7.46 15.54
CA VAL A 287 -12.32 -8.66 16.40
C VAL A 287 -12.52 -8.21 17.85
N THR A 288 -13.75 -8.31 18.36
CA THR A 288 -14.13 -7.67 19.64
C THR A 288 -13.99 -8.55 20.89
N LYS A 289 -13.77 -9.87 20.75
CA LYS A 289 -13.71 -10.80 21.89
C LYS A 289 -12.28 -11.09 22.35
#